data_AF-A0A522BPE8-F1
#
_entry.id   AF-A0A522BPE8-F1
#
_cell.length_a   1.000
_cell.length_b   1.000
_cell.length_c   1.000
_cell.angle_alpha   90.00
_cell.angle_beta   90.00
_cell.angle_gamma   90.00
#
_symmetry.space_group_name_H-M   'P 1'
#
loop_
_entity.id
_entity.type
_entity.pdbx_description
1 polymer ?
#
loop_
_entity_poly.entity_id
_entity_poly.type
_entity_poly.pdbx_seq_one_letter_code
_entity_poly.pdbx_strand_id
1 'polypeptide(L)'
;MTPPPTIRSATRRFVVLAALRWFPVGLTVPVMVLLATARGVSLPELGLLLTAYGVVVMTLELPTGGLADVLGRRPVVLLGTALHGLSCTAFVLADGVPGFLLAYVLHGVGRALDSGPVEAWYVDTVHELDPAADVAPGLAAHSAADGGSLAVGAALGGLIPLLLGGGTAALAAPFVAAIVLDLVYATAVVRLLAEQRPPREGSLRRELSTGMRAVPATVRGAVRLALSDRPFRLVLALTAVGGVGLVAFELLAPLRFVELAGSPERGAAAFGTVQAVSFGTAAGAARGRRGLRRRRS
;
A
#
# COMPACT_ATOMS: atom_id res chain seq x y z
N MET A 1 2.72 -25.46 22.81
CA MET A 1 2.33 -26.02 21.50
C MET A 1 1.37 -25.05 20.84
N THR A 2 1.73 -24.45 19.72
CA THR A 2 0.79 -23.66 18.92
C THR A 2 -0.27 -24.60 18.35
N PRO A 3 -1.57 -24.28 18.45
CA PRO A 3 -2.62 -25.12 17.88
C PRO A 3 -2.41 -25.28 16.37
N PRO A 4 -2.85 -26.42 15.79
CA PRO A 4 -2.68 -26.68 14.36
C PRO A 4 -3.29 -25.53 13.53
N PRO A 5 -2.63 -25.10 12.45
CA PRO A 5 -3.13 -24.03 11.61
C PRO A 5 -4.50 -24.41 11.04
N THR A 6 -5.47 -23.53 11.22
CA THR A 6 -6.81 -23.64 10.61
C THR A 6 -7.00 -22.52 9.61
N ILE A 7 -7.85 -22.72 8.59
CA ILE A 7 -8.21 -21.67 7.62
C ILE A 7 -8.69 -20.41 8.34
N ARG A 8 -9.51 -20.55 9.40
CA ARG A 8 -9.96 -19.41 10.23
C ARG A 8 -8.79 -18.65 10.86
N SER A 9 -7.80 -19.37 11.40
CA SER A 9 -6.60 -18.75 11.96
C SER A 9 -5.77 -18.04 10.89
N ALA A 10 -5.58 -18.66 9.71
CA ALA A 10 -4.88 -18.06 8.58
C ALA A 10 -5.58 -16.78 8.10
N THR A 11 -6.90 -16.82 7.89
CA THR A 11 -7.70 -15.64 7.51
C THR A 11 -7.61 -14.54 8.57
N ARG A 12 -7.64 -14.87 9.86
CA ARG A 12 -7.49 -13.86 10.92
C ARG A 12 -6.13 -13.17 10.87
N ARG A 13 -5.04 -13.93 10.74
CA ARG A 13 -3.69 -13.38 10.60
C ARG A 13 -3.58 -12.51 9.36
N PHE A 14 -4.13 -12.97 8.24
CA PHE A 14 -4.16 -12.25 6.97
C PHE A 14 -4.88 -10.90 7.09
N VAL A 15 -6.04 -10.87 7.74
CA VAL A 15 -6.82 -9.63 8.01
C VAL A 15 -6.08 -8.68 8.95
N VAL A 16 -5.44 -9.20 10.01
CA VAL A 16 -4.66 -8.38 10.95
C VAL A 16 -3.45 -7.75 10.27
N LEU A 17 -2.72 -8.52 9.46
CA LEU A 17 -1.58 -8.02 8.70
C LEU A 17 -2.01 -6.93 7.71
N ALA A 18 -3.14 -7.12 7.01
CA ALA A 18 -3.74 -6.10 6.14
C ALA A 18 -4.01 -4.78 6.88
N ALA A 19 -4.71 -4.85 8.02
CA ALA A 19 -5.07 -3.68 8.79
C ALA A 19 -3.84 -2.93 9.33
N LEU A 20 -2.84 -3.66 9.85
CA LEU A 20 -1.62 -3.06 10.37
C LEU A 20 -0.74 -2.45 9.27
N ARG A 21 -0.76 -3.02 8.06
CA ARG A 21 -0.02 -2.54 6.90
C ARG A 21 -0.55 -1.21 6.37
N TRP A 22 -1.87 -1.09 6.26
CA TRP A 22 -2.51 0.05 5.60
C TRP A 22 -2.87 1.20 6.54
N PHE A 23 -2.94 0.94 7.84
CA PHE A 23 -3.21 1.99 8.82
C PHE A 23 -2.15 3.11 8.80
N PRO A 24 -0.83 2.85 8.83
CA PRO A 24 0.21 3.89 8.72
C PRO A 24 0.08 4.71 7.43
N VAL A 25 -0.20 4.06 6.30
CA VAL A 25 -0.43 4.74 5.01
C VAL A 25 -1.64 5.67 5.13
N GLY A 26 -2.75 5.18 5.69
CA GLY A 26 -3.94 6.01 5.90
C GLY A 26 -3.65 7.27 6.71
N LEU A 27 -2.79 7.18 7.75
CA LEU A 27 -2.40 8.34 8.55
C LEU A 27 -1.69 9.43 7.74
N THR A 28 -0.88 9.06 6.75
CA THR A 28 0.00 10.02 6.06
C THR A 28 -0.65 10.66 4.84
N VAL A 29 -1.56 9.97 4.15
CA VAL A 29 -2.14 10.46 2.88
C VAL A 29 -2.77 11.87 2.99
N PRO A 30 -3.59 12.20 4.01
CA PRO A 30 -4.24 13.51 4.09
C PRO A 30 -3.29 14.70 4.25
N VAL A 31 -2.10 14.46 4.81
CA VAL A 31 -1.12 15.51 5.15
C VAL A 31 0.08 15.53 4.20
N MET A 32 0.26 14.51 3.37
CA MET A 32 1.45 14.35 2.52
C MET A 32 1.69 15.54 1.58
N VAL A 33 0.65 15.97 0.85
CA VAL A 33 0.74 17.15 -0.03
C VAL A 33 0.94 18.42 0.78
N LEU A 34 0.22 18.57 1.89
CA LEU A 34 0.26 19.77 2.74
C LEU A 34 1.63 19.97 3.37
N LEU A 35 2.28 18.89 3.81
CA LEU A 35 3.62 18.95 4.38
C LEU A 35 4.66 19.42 3.34
N ALA A 36 4.56 18.89 2.11
CA ALA A 36 5.46 19.27 1.03
C ALA A 36 5.28 20.73 0.61
N THR A 37 4.04 21.19 0.43
CA THR A 37 3.77 22.59 0.07
C THR A 37 4.10 23.55 1.20
N ALA A 38 3.88 23.17 2.47
CA ALA A 38 4.29 23.95 3.63
C ALA A 38 5.82 24.13 3.73
N ARG A 39 6.60 23.26 3.05
CA ARG A 39 8.06 23.35 2.93
C ARG A 39 8.53 23.83 1.56
N GLY A 40 7.68 24.58 0.87
CA GLY A 40 8.05 25.30 -0.36
C GLY A 40 8.09 24.46 -1.63
N VAL A 41 7.64 23.20 -1.60
CA VAL A 41 7.49 22.41 -2.84
C VAL A 41 6.27 22.92 -3.61
N SER A 42 6.49 23.32 -4.86
CA SER A 42 5.42 23.79 -5.74
C SER A 42 4.55 22.64 -6.28
N LEU A 43 3.36 22.98 -6.79
CA LEU A 43 2.45 22.01 -7.39
C LEU A 43 3.05 21.24 -8.60
N PRO A 44 3.74 21.88 -9.55
CA PRO A 44 4.41 21.17 -10.64
C PRO A 44 5.49 20.20 -10.12
N GLU A 45 6.28 20.60 -9.11
CA GLU A 45 7.28 19.75 -8.50
C GLU A 45 6.64 18.54 -7.80
N LEU A 46 5.52 18.73 -7.09
CA LEU A 46 4.75 17.62 -6.55
C LEU A 46 4.25 16.66 -7.61
N GLY A 47 3.79 17.17 -8.76
CA GLY A 47 3.42 16.33 -9.91
C GLY A 47 4.60 15.47 -10.40
N LEU A 48 5.80 16.04 -10.47
CA LEU A 48 7.03 15.31 -10.82
C LEU A 48 7.40 14.27 -9.76
N LEU A 49 7.26 14.59 -8.48
CA LEU A 49 7.53 13.67 -7.37
C LEU A 49 6.58 12.45 -7.40
N LEU A 50 5.28 12.69 -7.60
CA LEU A 50 4.28 11.62 -7.76
C LEU A 50 4.54 10.79 -9.02
N THR A 51 5.00 11.43 -10.10
CA THR A 51 5.42 10.73 -11.32
C THR A 51 6.63 9.83 -11.06
N ALA A 52 7.64 10.33 -10.35
CA ALA A 52 8.82 9.55 -9.97
C ALA A 52 8.44 8.34 -9.11
N TYR A 53 7.56 8.52 -8.11
CA TYR A 53 6.98 7.43 -7.34
C TYR A 53 6.30 6.38 -8.25
N GLY A 54 5.42 6.81 -9.15
CA GLY A 54 4.73 5.91 -10.09
C GLY A 54 5.68 5.15 -11.01
N VAL A 55 6.72 5.81 -11.52
CA VAL A 55 7.77 5.17 -12.33
C VAL A 55 8.53 4.12 -11.54
N VAL A 56 8.96 4.44 -10.30
CA VAL A 56 9.65 3.49 -9.43
C VAL A 56 8.79 2.26 -9.17
N VAL A 57 7.53 2.44 -8.78
CA VAL A 57 6.59 1.31 -8.56
C VAL A 57 6.47 0.49 -9.84
N MET A 58 6.11 1.12 -10.97
CA MET A 58 5.89 0.43 -12.24
C MET A 58 7.13 -0.35 -12.71
N THR A 59 8.32 0.23 -12.59
CA THR A 59 9.57 -0.39 -13.03
C THR A 59 9.98 -1.54 -12.12
N LEU A 60 9.68 -1.46 -10.81
CA LEU A 60 10.12 -2.46 -9.84
C LEU A 60 9.10 -3.58 -9.59
N GLU A 61 7.80 -3.38 -9.81
CA GLU A 61 6.75 -4.40 -9.59
C GLU A 61 7.06 -5.74 -10.28
N LEU A 62 7.50 -5.73 -11.54
CA LEU A 62 7.84 -6.97 -12.25
C LEU A 62 9.13 -7.62 -11.75
N PRO A 63 10.26 -6.88 -11.57
CA PRO A 63 11.45 -7.43 -10.94
C PRO A 63 11.24 -7.98 -9.52
N THR A 64 10.39 -7.34 -8.71
CA THR A 64 10.15 -7.75 -7.31
C THR A 64 9.10 -8.86 -7.18
N GLY A 65 8.24 -9.07 -8.18
CA GLY A 65 7.17 -10.07 -8.10
C GLY A 65 7.63 -11.49 -7.79
N GLY A 66 8.77 -11.93 -8.33
CA GLY A 66 9.37 -13.24 -8.01
C GLY A 66 10.35 -13.22 -6.84
N LEU A 67 10.65 -12.05 -6.29
CA LEU A 67 11.66 -11.90 -5.24
C LEU A 67 11.21 -12.56 -3.94
N ALA A 68 9.91 -12.46 -3.62
CA ALA A 68 9.32 -13.10 -2.45
C ALA A 68 9.41 -14.62 -2.53
N ASP A 69 9.23 -15.21 -3.71
CA ASP A 69 9.36 -16.66 -3.91
C ASP A 69 10.82 -17.10 -3.69
N VAL A 70 11.79 -16.32 -4.20
CA VAL A 70 13.22 -16.63 -4.06
C VAL A 70 13.74 -16.40 -2.63
N LEU A 71 13.48 -15.23 -2.02
CA LEU A 71 14.07 -14.81 -0.74
C LEU A 71 13.28 -15.22 0.51
N GLY A 72 11.97 -15.39 0.41
CA GLY A 72 11.12 -15.40 1.59
C GLY A 72 10.07 -14.31 1.46
N ARG A 73 8.80 -14.64 1.70
CA ARG A 73 7.76 -13.60 1.77
C ARG A 73 8.02 -12.71 2.97
N ARG A 74 8.39 -13.31 4.10
CA ARG A 74 8.73 -12.57 5.33
C ARG A 74 9.87 -11.54 5.18
N PRO A 75 11.09 -11.88 4.74
CA PRO A 75 12.15 -10.89 4.58
C PRO A 75 11.82 -9.82 3.55
N VAL A 76 11.09 -10.15 2.47
CA VAL A 76 10.68 -9.16 1.46
C VAL A 76 9.67 -8.17 2.03
N VAL A 77 8.65 -8.64 2.76
CA VAL A 77 7.68 -7.76 3.45
C VAL A 77 8.36 -6.89 4.50
N LEU A 78 9.31 -7.44 5.27
CA LEU A 78 10.07 -6.67 6.27
C LEU A 78 10.95 -5.59 5.62
N LEU A 79 11.56 -5.88 4.46
CA LEU A 79 12.31 -4.88 3.71
C LEU A 79 11.40 -3.78 3.18
N GLY A 80 10.22 -4.14 2.63
CA GLY A 80 9.21 -3.18 2.20
C GLY A 80 8.75 -2.27 3.35
N THR A 81 8.48 -2.86 4.51
CA THR A 81 8.11 -2.13 5.74
C THR A 81 9.22 -1.19 6.21
N ALA A 82 10.47 -1.64 6.19
CA ALA A 82 11.61 -0.80 6.57
C ALA A 82 11.79 0.39 5.62
N LEU A 83 11.63 0.18 4.31
CA LEU A 83 11.69 1.24 3.31
C LEU A 83 10.53 2.25 3.45
N HIS A 84 9.34 1.79 3.85
CA HIS A 84 8.22 2.67 4.18
C HIS A 84 8.54 3.54 5.42
N GLY A 85 9.09 2.96 6.48
CA GLY A 85 9.52 3.72 7.66
C GLY A 85 10.64 4.73 7.35
N LEU A 86 11.59 4.36 6.50
CA LEU A 86 12.63 5.27 6.00
C LEU A 86 12.05 6.38 5.12
N SER A 87 11.06 6.07 4.28
CA SER A 87 10.31 7.06 3.51
C SER A 87 9.60 8.05 4.45
N CYS A 88 8.90 7.57 5.48
CA CYS A 88 8.27 8.43 6.48
C CYS A 88 9.30 9.31 7.20
N THR A 89 10.46 8.76 7.53
CA THR A 89 11.57 9.52 8.13
C THR A 89 12.07 10.61 7.19
N ALA A 90 12.23 10.29 5.90
CA ALA A 90 12.60 11.26 4.88
C ALA A 90 11.53 12.35 4.73
N PHE A 91 10.23 12.01 4.75
CA PHE A 91 9.14 12.99 4.78
C PHE A 91 9.22 13.93 5.99
N VAL A 92 9.54 13.40 7.18
CA VAL A 92 9.70 14.23 8.40
C VAL A 92 10.86 15.21 8.26
N LEU A 93 11.99 14.77 7.72
CA LEU A 93 13.24 15.55 7.64
C LEU A 93 13.40 16.37 6.37
N ALA A 94 12.59 16.11 5.32
CA ALA A 94 12.74 16.74 4.02
C ALA A 94 12.54 18.25 4.10
N ASP A 95 13.49 18.99 3.52
CA ASP A 95 13.43 20.43 3.31
C ASP A 95 13.67 20.70 1.82
N GLY A 96 12.60 20.99 1.08
CA GLY A 96 12.61 21.13 -0.37
C GLY A 96 12.61 19.82 -1.20
N VAL A 97 12.61 19.98 -2.52
CA VAL A 97 12.35 18.92 -3.51
C VAL A 97 13.25 17.68 -3.38
N PRO A 98 14.58 17.77 -3.18
CA PRO A 98 15.43 16.58 -3.13
C PRO A 98 15.09 15.63 -1.98
N GLY A 99 14.73 16.18 -0.81
CA GLY A 99 14.32 15.39 0.35
C GLY A 99 13.01 14.65 0.09
N PHE A 100 12.03 15.32 -0.51
CA PHE A 100 10.77 14.67 -0.88
C PHE A 100 10.94 13.67 -2.02
N LEU A 101 11.84 13.91 -2.97
CA LEU A 101 12.17 12.93 -4.02
C LEU A 101 12.71 11.64 -3.42
N LEU A 102 13.64 11.74 -2.47
CA LEU A 102 14.13 10.58 -1.73
C LEU A 102 12.97 9.87 -1.01
N ALA A 103 12.10 10.62 -0.34
CA ALA A 103 10.95 10.07 0.37
C ALA A 103 10.01 9.28 -0.56
N TYR A 104 9.65 9.84 -1.72
CA TYR A 104 8.79 9.19 -2.72
C TYR A 104 9.46 8.00 -3.41
N VAL A 105 10.76 8.06 -3.69
CA VAL A 105 11.50 6.92 -4.25
C VAL A 105 11.52 5.77 -3.24
N LEU A 106 11.87 6.02 -1.98
CA LEU A 106 11.83 5.01 -0.92
C LEU A 106 10.43 4.41 -0.76
N HIS A 107 9.40 5.25 -0.81
CA HIS A 107 8.01 4.82 -0.76
C HIS A 107 7.68 3.86 -1.92
N GLY A 108 8.11 4.21 -3.14
CA GLY A 108 7.90 3.41 -4.34
C GLY A 108 8.59 2.05 -4.28
N VAL A 109 9.85 2.00 -3.86
CA VAL A 109 10.59 0.73 -3.72
C VAL A 109 9.92 -0.14 -2.66
N GLY A 110 9.58 0.43 -1.50
CA GLY A 110 8.89 -0.30 -0.43
C GLY A 110 7.54 -0.85 -0.91
N ARG A 111 6.77 -0.04 -1.64
CA ARG A 111 5.45 -0.41 -2.18
C ARG A 111 5.50 -1.55 -3.19
N ALA A 112 6.55 -1.61 -4.02
CA ALA A 112 6.75 -2.68 -5.01
C ALA A 112 7.24 -4.00 -4.37
N LEU A 113 7.90 -3.96 -3.21
CA LEU A 113 8.29 -5.17 -2.48
C LEU A 113 7.14 -5.76 -1.68
N ASP A 114 6.26 -4.90 -1.16
CA ASP A 114 5.11 -5.28 -0.34
C ASP A 114 3.89 -5.72 -1.19
N SER A 115 3.94 -5.63 -2.52
CA SER A 115 2.83 -5.97 -3.42
C SER A 115 2.65 -7.49 -3.60
N GLY A 116 1.81 -8.12 -2.78
CA GLY A 116 1.36 -9.50 -3.00
C GLY A 116 1.96 -10.64 -2.15
N PRO A 117 3.12 -10.51 -1.46
CA PRO A 117 3.65 -11.64 -0.68
C PRO A 117 2.70 -12.17 0.40
N VAL A 118 1.91 -11.29 1.03
CA VAL A 118 1.01 -11.66 2.13
C VAL A 118 -0.24 -12.36 1.59
N GLU A 119 -0.75 -11.91 0.45
CA GLU A 119 -1.87 -12.52 -0.28
C GLU A 119 -1.48 -13.91 -0.80
N ALA A 120 -0.30 -14.03 -1.41
CA ALA A 120 0.23 -15.32 -1.87
C ALA A 120 0.42 -16.29 -0.69
N TRP A 121 0.95 -15.81 0.45
CA TRP A 121 1.03 -16.59 1.68
C TRP A 121 -0.33 -17.11 2.14
N TYR A 122 -1.35 -16.27 2.10
CA TYR A 122 -2.70 -16.69 2.50
C TYR A 122 -3.25 -17.76 1.57
N VAL A 123 -3.14 -17.57 0.25
CA VAL A 123 -3.65 -18.52 -0.75
C VAL A 123 -2.97 -19.89 -0.59
N ASP A 124 -1.64 -19.92 -0.48
CA ASP A 124 -0.91 -21.17 -0.33
C ASP A 124 -1.23 -21.86 1.00
N THR A 125 -1.27 -21.11 2.10
CA THR A 125 -1.61 -21.68 3.42
C THR A 125 -3.02 -22.30 3.43
N VAL A 126 -3.98 -21.70 2.72
CA VAL A 126 -5.34 -22.25 2.65
C VAL A 126 -5.37 -23.52 1.82
N HIS A 127 -4.72 -23.53 0.65
CA HIS A 127 -4.69 -24.71 -0.22
C HIS A 127 -3.82 -25.86 0.33
N GLU A 128 -2.82 -25.58 1.16
CA GLU A 128 -2.08 -26.59 1.91
C GLU A 128 -2.98 -27.30 2.94
N LEU A 129 -3.91 -26.58 3.56
CA LEU A 129 -4.85 -27.12 4.54
C LEU A 129 -6.04 -27.84 3.88
N ASP A 130 -6.53 -27.29 2.78
CA ASP A 130 -7.63 -27.82 1.98
C ASP A 130 -7.49 -27.35 0.52
N PRO A 131 -7.02 -28.23 -0.39
CA PRO A 131 -6.83 -27.89 -1.80
C PRO A 131 -8.10 -27.44 -2.54
N ALA A 132 -9.29 -27.74 -2.02
CA ALA A 132 -10.57 -27.37 -2.62
C ALA A 132 -11.20 -26.12 -1.98
N ALA A 133 -10.56 -25.51 -0.99
CA ALA A 133 -11.12 -24.39 -0.26
C ALA A 133 -11.23 -23.10 -1.11
N ASP A 134 -12.38 -22.43 -1.04
CA ASP A 134 -12.55 -21.10 -1.66
C ASP A 134 -11.81 -20.03 -0.86
N VAL A 135 -10.78 -19.42 -1.47
CA VAL A 135 -10.00 -18.31 -0.88
C VAL A 135 -10.72 -16.96 -0.95
N ALA A 136 -11.72 -16.80 -1.82
CA ALA A 136 -12.39 -15.52 -2.09
C ALA A 136 -12.98 -14.85 -0.83
N PRO A 137 -13.61 -15.56 0.13
CA PRO A 137 -14.11 -14.95 1.36
C PRO A 137 -13.01 -14.35 2.24
N GLY A 138 -11.80 -14.92 2.21
CA GLY A 138 -10.64 -14.40 2.93
C GLY A 138 -10.04 -13.18 2.25
N LEU A 139 -9.88 -13.23 0.92
CA LEU A 139 -9.45 -12.08 0.12
C LEU A 139 -10.42 -10.90 0.26
N ALA A 140 -11.72 -11.15 0.26
CA ALA A 140 -12.73 -10.11 0.50
C ALA A 140 -12.63 -9.52 1.93
N ALA A 141 -12.32 -10.35 2.94
CA ALA A 141 -12.11 -9.88 4.31
C ALA A 141 -10.85 -9.00 4.41
N HIS A 142 -9.79 -9.36 3.71
CA HIS A 142 -8.57 -8.58 3.59
C HIS A 142 -8.83 -7.24 2.91
N SER A 143 -9.48 -7.21 1.74
CA SER A 143 -9.83 -5.93 1.09
C SER A 143 -10.72 -5.04 1.96
N ALA A 144 -11.62 -5.63 2.77
CA ALA A 144 -12.42 -4.88 3.73
C ALA A 144 -11.59 -4.34 4.91
N ALA A 145 -10.53 -5.06 5.29
CA ALA A 145 -9.59 -4.63 6.32
C ALA A 145 -8.73 -3.48 5.79
N ASP A 146 -8.17 -3.60 4.59
CA ASP A 146 -7.39 -2.56 3.90
C ASP A 146 -8.13 -1.23 3.87
N GLY A 147 -9.33 -1.21 3.28
CA GLY A 147 -10.15 0.00 3.20
C GLY A 147 -10.58 0.51 4.58
N GLY A 148 -10.85 -0.39 5.54
CA GLY A 148 -11.21 0.00 6.89
C GLY A 148 -10.07 0.67 7.65
N SER A 149 -8.86 0.12 7.56
CA SER A 149 -7.67 0.71 8.16
C SER A 149 -7.25 2.02 7.48
N LEU A 150 -7.34 2.11 6.15
CA LEU A 150 -7.13 3.36 5.43
C LEU A 150 -8.12 4.42 5.87
N ALA A 151 -9.39 4.05 6.06
CA ALA A 151 -10.44 4.98 6.48
C ALA A 151 -10.16 5.55 7.87
N VAL A 152 -9.91 4.68 8.85
CA VAL A 152 -9.61 5.13 10.22
C VAL A 152 -8.30 5.91 10.24
N GLY A 153 -7.29 5.45 9.49
CA GLY A 153 -6.02 6.14 9.37
C GLY A 153 -6.16 7.53 8.79
N ALA A 154 -6.92 7.71 7.70
CA ALA A 154 -7.12 9.00 7.06
C ALA A 154 -7.88 9.99 7.97
N ALA A 155 -8.88 9.51 8.71
CA ALA A 155 -9.58 10.35 9.69
C ALA A 155 -8.62 10.84 10.78
N LEU A 156 -7.84 9.95 11.37
CA LEU A 156 -6.88 10.30 12.43
C LEU A 156 -5.73 11.16 11.89
N GLY A 157 -5.19 10.82 10.73
CA GLY A 157 -4.12 11.56 10.05
C GLY A 157 -4.49 13.00 9.75
N GLY A 158 -5.73 13.25 9.31
CA GLY A 158 -6.24 14.60 9.11
C GLY A 158 -6.52 15.37 10.41
N LEU A 159 -6.91 14.67 11.49
CA LEU A 159 -7.22 15.30 12.78
C LEU A 159 -5.99 15.64 13.63
N ILE A 160 -4.91 14.86 13.53
CA ILE A 160 -3.68 15.04 14.33
C ILE A 160 -3.13 16.48 14.24
N PRO A 161 -2.98 17.11 13.05
CA PRO A 161 -2.49 18.48 12.97
C PRO A 161 -3.33 19.50 13.75
N LEU A 162 -4.65 19.32 13.73
CA LEU A 162 -5.61 20.16 14.45
C LEU A 162 -5.47 20.01 15.97
N LEU A 163 -5.25 18.77 16.45
CA LEU A 163 -5.09 18.48 17.88
C LEU A 163 -3.77 19.01 18.44
N LEU A 164 -2.72 19.12 17.62
CA LEU A 164 -1.40 19.59 18.02
C LEU A 164 -1.22 21.12 17.91
N GLY A 165 -2.27 21.86 17.54
CA GLY A 165 -2.21 23.32 17.42
C GLY A 165 -1.61 23.84 16.12
N GLY A 166 -1.37 22.97 15.14
CA GLY A 166 -1.00 23.34 13.78
C GLY A 166 0.47 23.59 13.48
N GLY A 167 0.72 24.09 12.28
CA GLY A 167 2.05 24.33 11.73
C GLY A 167 2.73 23.10 11.13
N THR A 168 3.90 23.32 10.52
CA THR A 168 4.62 22.29 9.75
C THR A 168 5.01 21.09 10.60
N ALA A 169 5.34 21.28 11.88
CA ALA A 169 5.64 20.18 12.80
C ALA A 169 4.40 19.28 13.06
N ALA A 170 3.22 19.88 13.17
CA ALA A 170 1.98 19.16 13.36
C ALA A 170 1.58 18.36 12.11
N LEU A 171 1.87 18.89 10.90
CA LEU A 171 1.71 18.16 9.63
C LEU A 171 2.70 16.99 9.48
N ALA A 172 3.86 17.05 10.14
CA ALA A 172 4.82 15.95 10.16
C ALA A 172 4.48 14.85 11.19
N ALA A 173 3.65 15.15 12.19
CA ALA A 173 3.33 14.22 13.28
C ALA A 173 2.68 12.89 12.82
N PRO A 174 1.77 12.85 11.82
CA PRO A 174 1.26 11.58 11.31
C PRO A 174 2.34 10.66 10.72
N PHE A 175 3.40 11.22 10.12
CA PHE A 175 4.54 10.44 9.64
C PHE A 175 5.37 9.85 10.78
N VAL A 176 5.55 10.60 11.87
CA VAL A 176 6.22 10.07 13.07
C VAL A 176 5.41 8.93 13.68
N ALA A 177 4.09 9.07 13.77
CA ALA A 177 3.20 8.00 14.21
C ALA A 177 3.28 6.78 13.28
N ALA A 178 3.32 6.99 11.96
CA ALA A 178 3.46 5.93 10.98
C ALA A 178 4.75 5.11 11.17
N ILE A 179 5.89 5.76 11.49
CA ILE A 179 7.16 5.06 11.78
C ILE A 179 6.99 4.09 12.96
N VAL A 180 6.34 4.53 14.04
CA VAL A 180 6.10 3.67 15.21
C VAL A 180 5.17 2.50 14.84
N LEU A 181 4.14 2.76 14.05
CA LEU A 181 3.21 1.74 13.58
C LEU A 181 3.86 0.74 12.62
N ASP A 182 4.82 1.16 11.81
CA ASP A 182 5.62 0.28 10.95
C ASP A 182 6.45 -0.71 11.79
N LEU A 183 6.99 -0.28 12.95
CA LEU A 183 7.67 -1.19 13.87
C LEU A 183 6.70 -2.23 14.47
N VAL A 184 5.47 -1.82 14.77
CA VAL A 184 4.40 -2.72 15.22
C VAL A 184 4.05 -3.71 14.09
N TYR A 185 3.91 -3.23 12.86
CA TYR A 185 3.64 -4.08 11.70
C TYR A 185 4.79 -5.06 11.44
N ALA A 186 6.05 -4.62 11.47
CA ALA A 186 7.22 -5.48 11.34
C ALA A 186 7.24 -6.58 12.41
N THR A 187 6.91 -6.23 13.66
CA THR A 187 6.78 -7.22 14.74
C THR A 187 5.65 -8.21 14.48
N ALA A 188 4.51 -7.74 13.96
CA ALA A 188 3.40 -8.60 13.58
C ALA A 188 3.77 -9.54 12.42
N VAL A 189 4.48 -9.06 11.39
CA VAL A 189 4.99 -9.87 10.28
C VAL A 189 5.91 -10.98 10.81
N VAL A 190 6.85 -10.65 11.70
CA VAL A 190 7.75 -11.64 12.33
C VAL A 190 6.98 -12.76 13.06
N ARG A 191 5.86 -12.42 13.71
CA ARG A 191 5.09 -13.35 14.56
C ARG A 191 3.99 -14.11 13.82
N LEU A 192 3.34 -13.47 12.84
CA LEU A 192 2.11 -13.96 12.22
C LEU A 192 2.36 -14.55 10.83
N LEU A 193 3.35 -14.04 10.10
CA LEU A 193 3.72 -14.54 8.77
C LEU A 193 4.75 -15.68 8.94
N ALA A 194 4.23 -16.85 9.33
CA ALA A 194 5.02 -18.07 9.44
C ALA A 194 5.03 -18.79 8.08
N GLU A 195 6.22 -18.96 7.52
CA GLU A 195 6.44 -19.64 6.25
C GLU A 195 7.35 -20.83 6.53
N GLN A 196 6.86 -22.06 6.30
CA GLN A 196 7.71 -23.25 6.34
C GLN A 196 8.24 -23.48 4.92
N ARG A 197 9.53 -23.21 4.72
CA ARG A 197 10.19 -23.45 3.44
C ARG A 197 10.93 -24.77 3.48
N PRO A 198 10.82 -25.61 2.44
CA PRO A 198 11.79 -26.67 2.24
C PRO A 198 13.20 -26.06 2.09
N PRO A 199 14.27 -26.77 2.50
CA PRO A 199 15.64 -26.28 2.36
C PRO A 199 15.94 -25.88 0.90
N ARG A 200 16.59 -24.73 0.71
CA ARG A 200 16.98 -24.28 -0.64
C ARG A 200 18.02 -25.23 -1.23
N GLU A 201 17.71 -25.80 -2.40
CA GLU A 201 18.62 -26.67 -3.14
C GLU A 201 19.52 -25.89 -4.14
N GLY A 202 19.19 -24.62 -4.44
CA GLY A 202 19.83 -23.82 -5.49
C GLY A 202 20.70 -22.64 -5.03
N SER A 203 21.51 -22.11 -5.96
CA SER A 203 22.25 -20.86 -5.75
C SER A 203 21.33 -19.64 -5.88
N LEU A 204 21.20 -18.85 -4.82
CA LEU A 204 20.40 -17.62 -4.75
C LEU A 204 20.62 -16.70 -5.97
N ARG A 205 21.88 -16.51 -6.37
CA ARG A 205 22.24 -15.64 -7.50
C ARG A 205 21.65 -16.14 -8.81
N ARG A 206 21.57 -17.46 -9.00
CA ARG A 206 21.03 -18.09 -10.21
C ARG A 206 19.52 -17.87 -10.29
N GLU A 207 18.79 -18.12 -9.22
CA GLU A 207 17.33 -17.92 -9.16
C GLU A 207 16.93 -16.47 -9.39
N LEU A 208 17.61 -15.52 -8.72
CA LEU A 208 17.42 -14.08 -8.96
C LEU A 208 17.70 -13.71 -10.42
N SER A 209 18.80 -14.22 -10.99
CA SER A 209 19.14 -13.94 -12.39
C SER A 209 18.13 -14.50 -13.38
N THR A 210 17.54 -15.67 -13.09
CA THR A 210 16.51 -16.28 -13.93
C THR A 210 15.23 -15.46 -13.89
N GLY A 211 14.79 -15.03 -12.69
CA GLY A 211 13.64 -14.14 -12.54
C GLY A 211 13.83 -12.82 -13.29
N MET A 212 14.98 -12.16 -13.12
CA MET A 212 15.29 -10.92 -13.85
C MET A 212 15.32 -11.09 -15.37
N ARG A 213 15.80 -12.23 -15.88
CA ARG A 213 15.80 -12.52 -17.32
C ARG A 213 14.41 -12.79 -17.89
N ALA A 214 13.45 -13.20 -17.06
CA ALA A 214 12.06 -13.40 -17.48
C ALA A 214 11.30 -12.07 -17.64
N VAL A 215 11.70 -11.01 -16.93
CA VAL A 215 11.01 -9.71 -16.92
C VAL A 215 10.81 -9.14 -18.33
N PRO A 216 11.82 -9.03 -19.22
CA PRO A 216 11.62 -8.48 -20.55
C PRO A 216 10.61 -9.26 -21.40
N ALA A 217 10.57 -10.59 -21.25
CA ALA A 217 9.62 -11.44 -21.97
C ALA A 217 8.18 -11.20 -21.47
N THR A 218 7.99 -11.09 -20.15
CA THR A 218 6.71 -10.76 -19.53
C THR A 218 6.23 -9.37 -19.96
N VAL A 219 7.09 -8.36 -19.93
CA VAL A 219 6.78 -7.00 -20.41
C VAL A 219 6.35 -7.03 -21.88
N ARG A 220 7.13 -7.70 -22.75
CA ARG A 220 6.79 -7.82 -24.17
C ARG A 220 5.46 -8.54 -24.39
N GLY A 221 5.18 -9.57 -23.60
CA GLY A 221 3.90 -10.28 -23.61
C GLY A 221 2.73 -9.40 -23.22
N ALA A 222 2.85 -8.66 -22.11
CA ALA A 222 1.84 -7.74 -21.62
C ALA A 222 1.57 -6.58 -22.60
N VAL A 223 2.63 -5.98 -23.17
CA VAL A 223 2.52 -4.93 -24.20
C VAL A 223 1.84 -5.47 -25.46
N ARG A 224 2.24 -6.66 -25.93
CA ARG A 224 1.58 -7.29 -27.08
C ARG A 224 0.09 -7.51 -26.80
N LEU A 225 -0.27 -8.03 -25.62
CA LEU A 225 -1.67 -8.23 -25.25
C LEU A 225 -2.43 -6.89 -25.19
N ALA A 226 -1.84 -5.85 -24.61
CA ALA A 226 -2.41 -4.49 -24.58
C ALA A 226 -2.68 -3.92 -25.97
N LEU A 227 -1.86 -4.25 -26.95
CA LEU A 227 -2.01 -3.77 -28.32
C LEU A 227 -2.93 -4.65 -29.17
N SER A 228 -2.92 -5.97 -28.94
CA SER A 228 -3.66 -6.93 -29.76
C SER A 228 -5.09 -7.17 -29.29
N ASP A 229 -5.37 -7.15 -27.98
CA ASP A 229 -6.68 -7.50 -27.42
C ASP A 229 -7.50 -6.26 -27.05
N ARG A 230 -8.67 -6.09 -27.68
CA ARG A 230 -9.53 -4.91 -27.47
C ARG A 230 -10.11 -4.83 -26.06
N PRO A 231 -10.70 -5.89 -25.48
CA PRO A 231 -11.15 -5.87 -24.08
C PRO A 231 -10.05 -5.47 -23.10
N PHE A 232 -8.87 -6.10 -23.21
CA PHE A 232 -7.75 -5.83 -22.33
C PHE A 232 -7.23 -4.39 -22.48
N ARG A 233 -7.12 -3.89 -23.73
CA ARG A 233 -6.78 -2.49 -23.99
C ARG A 233 -7.77 -1.50 -23.37
N LEU A 234 -9.06 -1.81 -23.44
CA LEU A 234 -10.10 -0.95 -22.87
C LEU A 234 -10.01 -0.90 -21.34
N VAL A 235 -9.80 -2.06 -20.70
CA VAL A 235 -9.58 -2.12 -19.24
C VAL A 235 -8.35 -1.31 -18.85
N LEU A 236 -7.24 -1.43 -19.58
CA LEU A 236 -6.03 -0.66 -19.33
C LEU A 236 -6.26 0.85 -19.51
N ALA A 237 -6.92 1.27 -20.58
CA ALA A 237 -7.22 2.68 -20.83
C ALA A 237 -8.14 3.28 -19.75
N LEU A 238 -9.20 2.56 -19.36
CA LEU A 238 -10.09 3.00 -18.29
C LEU A 238 -9.36 3.09 -16.94
N THR A 239 -8.50 2.13 -16.65
CA THR A 239 -7.67 2.14 -15.42
C THR A 239 -6.68 3.31 -15.44
N ALA A 240 -6.06 3.59 -16.58
CA ALA A 240 -5.13 4.70 -16.72
C ALA A 240 -5.83 6.06 -16.54
N VAL A 241 -6.98 6.27 -17.20
CA VAL A 241 -7.78 7.50 -17.05
C VAL A 241 -8.27 7.67 -15.62
N GLY A 242 -8.78 6.60 -15.01
CA GLY A 242 -9.20 6.61 -13.60
C GLY A 242 -8.04 6.92 -12.65
N GLY A 243 -6.86 6.34 -12.90
CA GLY A 243 -5.65 6.60 -12.14
C GLY A 243 -5.18 8.05 -12.23
N VAL A 244 -5.18 8.63 -13.44
CA VAL A 244 -4.86 10.06 -13.64
C VAL A 244 -5.85 10.95 -12.89
N GLY A 245 -7.14 10.65 -12.98
CA GLY A 245 -8.17 11.39 -12.24
C GLY A 245 -7.99 11.32 -10.73
N LEU A 246 -7.68 10.12 -10.21
CA LEU A 246 -7.42 9.92 -8.78
C LEU A 246 -6.18 10.67 -8.32
N VAL A 247 -5.06 10.59 -9.05
CA VAL A 247 -3.82 11.30 -8.70
C VAL A 247 -4.01 12.82 -8.75
N ALA A 248 -4.74 13.33 -9.75
CA ALA A 248 -5.09 14.74 -9.83
C ALA A 248 -5.95 15.20 -8.64
N PHE A 249 -6.92 14.36 -8.23
CA PHE A 249 -7.72 14.62 -7.03
C PHE A 249 -6.85 14.64 -5.77
N GLU A 250 -6.00 13.63 -5.55
CA GLU A 250 -5.12 13.55 -4.38
C GLU A 250 -4.10 14.72 -4.32
N LEU A 251 -3.66 15.20 -5.49
CA LEU A 251 -2.74 16.34 -5.57
C LEU A 251 -3.43 17.67 -5.26
N LEU A 252 -4.64 17.90 -5.78
CA LEU A 252 -5.30 19.21 -5.73
C LEU A 252 -6.27 19.36 -4.56
N ALA A 253 -6.95 18.28 -4.16
CA ALA A 253 -7.99 18.32 -3.15
C ALA A 253 -7.49 18.85 -1.79
N PRO A 254 -6.36 18.38 -1.21
CA PRO A 254 -5.91 18.88 0.09
C PRO A 254 -5.79 20.40 0.13
N LEU A 255 -5.23 21.00 -0.92
CA LEU A 255 -5.04 22.45 -1.02
C LEU A 255 -6.36 23.20 -1.13
N ARG A 256 -7.32 22.67 -1.91
CA ARG A 256 -8.67 23.25 -1.98
C ARG A 256 -9.41 23.17 -0.65
N PHE A 257 -9.25 22.09 0.10
CA PHE A 257 -9.81 22.01 1.45
C PHE A 257 -9.16 23.03 2.40
N VAL A 258 -7.87 23.32 2.27
CA VAL A 258 -7.21 24.39 3.04
C VAL A 258 -7.77 25.76 2.67
N GLU A 259 -7.93 26.07 1.39
CA GLU A 259 -8.53 27.33 0.92
C GLU A 259 -9.95 27.52 1.47
N LEU A 260 -10.78 26.47 1.46
CA LEU A 260 -12.16 26.51 1.95
C LEU A 260 -12.24 26.57 3.49
N ALA A 261 -11.35 25.88 4.19
CA ALA A 261 -11.37 25.80 5.65
C ALA A 261 -10.60 26.94 6.34
N GLY A 262 -9.82 27.72 5.58
CA GLY A 262 -9.07 28.88 6.03
C GLY A 262 -7.80 28.58 6.85
N SER A 263 -7.43 27.31 7.03
CA SER A 263 -6.20 26.90 7.73
C SER A 263 -5.75 25.50 7.29
N PRO A 264 -4.43 25.21 7.28
CA PRO A 264 -3.90 23.88 6.94
C PRO A 264 -4.48 22.75 7.78
N GLU A 265 -4.70 22.99 9.08
CA GLU A 265 -5.14 21.99 10.04
C GLU A 265 -6.60 21.60 9.82
N ARG A 266 -7.46 22.60 9.62
CA ARG A 266 -8.87 22.35 9.32
C ARG A 266 -9.04 21.75 7.92
N GLY A 267 -8.21 22.16 6.96
CA GLY A 267 -8.18 21.59 5.62
C GLY A 267 -7.77 20.11 5.65
N ALA A 268 -6.72 19.76 6.40
CA ALA A 268 -6.28 18.38 6.60
C ALA A 268 -7.38 17.53 7.25
N ALA A 269 -8.05 18.04 8.28
CA ALA A 269 -9.14 17.33 8.96
C ALA A 269 -10.35 17.09 8.03
N ALA A 270 -10.74 18.11 7.25
CA ALA A 270 -11.83 18.00 6.28
C ALA A 270 -11.50 16.99 5.17
N PHE A 271 -10.30 17.10 4.58
CA PHE A 271 -9.86 16.18 3.53
C PHE A 271 -9.69 14.75 4.05
N GLY A 272 -9.10 14.57 5.24
CA GLY A 272 -8.99 13.28 5.91
C GLY A 272 -10.34 12.62 6.18
N THR A 273 -11.37 13.40 6.52
CA THR A 273 -12.74 12.91 6.68
C THR A 273 -13.33 12.42 5.35
N VAL A 274 -13.13 13.18 4.26
CA VAL A 274 -13.59 12.78 2.91
C VAL A 274 -12.92 11.48 2.48
N GLN A 275 -11.61 11.37 2.65
CA GLN A 275 -10.88 10.13 2.37
C GLN A 275 -11.34 8.97 3.26
N ALA A 276 -11.62 9.23 4.54
CA ALA A 276 -12.15 8.22 5.44
C ALA A 276 -13.48 7.64 4.96
N VAL A 277 -14.38 8.49 4.46
CA VAL A 277 -15.64 8.04 3.84
C VAL A 277 -15.34 7.24 2.57
N SER A 278 -14.49 7.74 1.68
CA SER A 278 -14.12 7.04 0.43
C SER A 278 -13.57 5.63 0.69
N PHE A 279 -12.57 5.48 1.57
CA PHE A 279 -12.02 4.17 1.92
C PHE A 279 -13.02 3.29 2.69
N GLY A 280 -13.86 3.90 3.54
CA GLY A 280 -14.91 3.20 4.27
C GLY A 280 -15.97 2.59 3.35
N THR A 281 -16.35 3.29 2.28
CA THR A 281 -17.29 2.75 1.28
C THR A 281 -16.68 1.56 0.52
N ALA A 282 -15.39 1.63 0.17
CA ALA A 282 -14.67 0.52 -0.44
C ALA A 282 -14.63 -0.72 0.49
N ALA A 283 -14.40 -0.50 1.78
CA ALA A 283 -14.45 -1.57 2.79
C ALA A 283 -15.84 -2.19 2.94
N GLY A 284 -16.90 -1.37 2.89
CA GLY A 284 -18.29 -1.82 2.91
C GLY A 284 -18.65 -2.68 1.68
N ALA A 285 -18.24 -2.25 0.49
CA ALA A 285 -18.49 -2.95 -0.77
C ALA A 285 -17.85 -4.37 -0.78
N ALA A 286 -16.63 -4.49 -0.25
CA ALA A 286 -15.94 -5.77 -0.11
C ALA A 286 -16.72 -6.76 0.79
N ARG A 287 -17.35 -6.27 1.87
CA ARG A 287 -18.21 -7.09 2.75
C ARG A 287 -19.56 -7.43 2.08
N GLY A 288 -20.16 -6.49 1.36
CA GLY A 288 -21.46 -6.69 0.68
C GLY A 288 -21.44 -7.82 -0.35
N ARG A 289 -20.35 -7.94 -1.12
CA ARG A 289 -20.14 -9.05 -2.08
C ARG A 289 -20.14 -10.43 -1.41
N ARG A 290 -19.71 -10.51 -0.14
CA ARG A 290 -19.72 -11.75 0.66
C ARG A 290 -21.14 -12.15 1.07
N GLY A 291 -22.00 -11.18 1.37
CA GLY A 291 -23.41 -11.41 1.73
C GLY A 291 -24.26 -11.91 0.56
N LEU A 292 -24.01 -11.39 -0.66
CA LEU A 292 -24.75 -11.79 -1.86
C LEU A 292 -24.44 -13.23 -2.32
N ARG A 293 -23.19 -13.71 -2.12
CA ARG A 293 -22.82 -15.11 -2.42
C ARG A 293 -23.47 -16.11 -1.46
N ARG A 294 -23.55 -15.79 -0.16
CA ARG A 294 -24.20 -16.66 0.85
C ARG A 294 -25.71 -16.82 0.67
N ARG A 295 -26.37 -15.93 -0.09
CA ARG A 295 -27.79 -16.05 -0.44
C ARG A 295 -28.06 -16.89 -1.68
N ARG A 296 -27.01 -17.30 -2.42
CA ARG A 296 -27.11 -18.09 -3.66
C ARG A 296 -26.57 -19.52 -3.52
N SER A 297 -26.09 -19.89 -2.34
CA SER A 297 -25.66 -21.25 -1.93
C SER A 297 -26.67 -21.82 -0.96
#